data_AF-A0A7S3N0R2-F1
#
_entry.id   AF-A0A7S3N0R2-F1
#
_cell.length_a   1.000
_cell.length_b   1.000
_cell.length_c   1.000
_cell.angle_alpha   90.00
_cell.angle_beta   90.00
_cell.angle_gamma   90.00
#
_symmetry.space_group_name_H-M   'P 1'
#
loop_
_entity.id
_entity.type
_entity.pdbx_description
1 polymer ?
#
loop_
_entity_poly.entity_id
_entity_poly.type
_entity_poly.pdbx_seq_one_letter_code
_entity_poly.pdbx_strand_id
1 'polypeptide(L)'
;MRTQPKLGDNYIECVLSPDFLTDDPPCSDNSALYLISCMQYITTCLCFSISKPFRKPIYTNPVYLVSVVLMIVLQVYLTLFFDNSTGGWFGLVNLPTEFRYFLFGLIVINAGLSYGFEKFFIG
;
A
#
# COMPACT_ATOMS: atom_id res chain seq x y z
N MET A 1 -30.52 -4.94 -0.20
CA MET A 1 -30.08 -4.47 1.14
C MET A 1 -28.57 -4.58 1.16
N ARG A 2 -27.83 -3.49 1.43
CA ARG A 2 -26.36 -3.54 1.53
C ARG A 2 -26.00 -4.51 2.66
N THR A 3 -25.26 -5.58 2.35
CA THR A 3 -24.76 -6.52 3.36
C THR A 3 -23.94 -5.73 4.37
N GLN A 4 -24.39 -5.75 5.62
CA GLN A 4 -23.68 -5.05 6.69
C GLN A 4 -22.42 -5.85 7.01
N PRO A 5 -21.26 -5.20 7.17
CA PRO A 5 -20.06 -5.89 7.60
C PRO A 5 -20.31 -6.55 8.95
N LYS A 6 -19.89 -7.81 9.10
CA LYS A 6 -19.89 -8.48 10.40
C LYS A 6 -18.74 -7.90 11.22
N LEU A 7 -19.07 -7.37 12.39
CA LEU A 7 -18.07 -6.94 13.36
C LEU A 7 -17.53 -8.20 14.05
N GLY A 8 -16.35 -8.66 13.63
CA GLY A 8 -15.59 -9.65 14.38
C GLY A 8 -14.98 -8.97 15.61
N ASP A 9 -14.61 -9.76 16.62
CA ASP A 9 -14.26 -9.28 17.97
C ASP A 9 -13.21 -8.14 18.02
N ASN A 10 -12.45 -7.88 16.95
CA ASN A 10 -11.55 -6.71 16.81
C ASN A 10 -11.34 -6.20 15.35
N TYR A 11 -12.09 -6.68 14.35
CA TYR A 11 -11.88 -6.32 12.95
C TYR A 11 -13.17 -6.48 12.13
N ILE A 12 -13.23 -5.78 10.99
CA ILE A 12 -14.35 -5.86 10.05
C ILE A 12 -14.08 -6.99 9.06
N GLU A 13 -14.90 -8.04 9.12
CA GLU A 13 -14.81 -9.22 8.26
C GLU A 13 -15.30 -8.88 6.84
N CYS A 14 -14.64 -9.44 5.82
CA CYS A 14 -15.06 -9.28 4.43
C CYS A 14 -16.34 -10.09 4.15
N VAL A 15 -17.38 -9.40 3.69
CA VAL A 15 -18.64 -10.01 3.30
C VAL A 15 -18.85 -9.79 1.81
N LEU A 16 -18.98 -10.87 1.05
CA LEU A 16 -19.27 -10.78 -0.37
C LEU A 16 -20.68 -10.23 -0.58
N SER A 17 -20.80 -9.29 -1.51
CA SER A 17 -22.05 -8.77 -2.01
C SER A 17 -22.92 -9.90 -2.60
N PRO A 18 -24.25 -9.86 -2.41
CA PRO A 18 -25.13 -10.92 -2.90
C PRO A 18 -25.20 -10.99 -4.43
N ASP A 19 -24.92 -9.87 -5.11
CA ASP A 19 -25.06 -9.70 -6.56
C ASP A 19 -23.86 -8.93 -7.14
N PHE A 20 -23.53 -9.19 -8.41
CA PHE A 20 -22.42 -8.55 -9.12
C PHE A 20 -22.64 -7.05 -9.45
N LEU A 21 -23.86 -6.53 -9.22
CA LEU A 21 -24.23 -5.14 -9.47
C LEU A 21 -23.97 -4.23 -8.27
N THR A 22 -23.70 -4.80 -7.09
CA THR A 22 -23.50 -4.06 -5.85
C THR A 22 -22.06 -4.18 -5.36
N ASP A 23 -21.43 -3.04 -5.07
CA ASP A 23 -20.06 -3.01 -4.55
C ASP A 23 -19.97 -3.69 -3.18
N ASP A 24 -18.87 -4.41 -2.98
CA ASP A 24 -18.55 -5.02 -1.70
C ASP A 24 -18.35 -3.95 -0.61
N PRO A 25 -18.82 -4.20 0.63
CA PRO A 25 -18.55 -3.31 1.74
C PRO A 25 -17.04 -3.28 2.07
N PRO A 26 -16.53 -2.14 2.57
CA PRO A 26 -15.13 -2.04 2.95
C PRO A 26 -14.83 -2.99 4.11
N CYS A 27 -13.72 -3.72 4.02
CA CYS A 27 -13.29 -4.70 5.03
C CYS A 27 -11.80 -4.58 5.36
N SER A 28 -11.40 -5.20 6.47
CA SER A 28 -10.05 -5.07 7.02
C SER A 28 -9.00 -5.74 6.11
N ASP A 29 -9.31 -6.91 5.56
CA ASP A 29 -8.36 -7.66 4.72
C ASP A 29 -8.11 -6.93 3.39
N ASN A 30 -9.16 -6.42 2.75
CA ASN A 30 -9.02 -5.63 1.52
C ASN A 30 -8.21 -4.35 1.76
N SER A 31 -8.43 -3.67 2.89
CA SER A 31 -7.67 -2.47 3.26
C SER A 31 -6.19 -2.80 3.48
N ALA A 32 -5.88 -3.91 4.16
CA ALA A 32 -4.51 -4.36 4.35
C ALA A 32 -3.83 -4.73 3.02
N LEU A 33 -4.55 -5.44 2.14
CA LEU A 33 -4.07 -5.80 0.81
C LEU A 33 -3.77 -4.57 -0.04
N TYR A 34 -4.67 -3.58 -0.04
CA TYR A 34 -4.47 -2.31 -0.73
C TYR A 34 -3.18 -1.62 -0.28
N LEU A 35 -2.97 -1.49 1.04
CA LEU A 35 -1.79 -0.83 1.60
C LEU A 35 -0.48 -1.56 1.22
N ILE A 36 -0.48 -2.89 1.25
CA ILE A 36 0.70 -3.69 0.87
C ILE A 36 0.97 -3.56 -0.62
N SER A 37 -0.04 -3.73 -1.48
CA SER A 37 0.11 -3.69 -2.93
C SER A 37 0.57 -2.31 -3.41
N CYS A 38 0.03 -1.22 -2.87
CA CYS A 38 0.47 0.13 -3.19
C CYS A 38 1.97 0.35 -2.90
N MET A 39 2.46 -0.14 -1.76
CA MET A 39 3.90 -0.06 -1.45
C MET A 39 4.75 -0.93 -2.37
N GLN A 40 4.28 -2.12 -2.74
CA GLN A 40 4.98 -2.99 -3.67
C GLN A 40 5.12 -2.33 -5.05
N TYR A 41 4.06 -1.70 -5.56
CA TYR A 41 4.13 -0.98 -6.83
C TYR A 41 5.17 0.14 -6.80
N ILE A 42 5.19 0.96 -5.75
CA ILE A 42 6.18 2.04 -5.58
C ILE A 42 7.60 1.45 -5.52
N THR A 43 7.79 0.35 -4.79
CA THR A 43 9.07 -0.36 -4.67
C THR A 43 9.53 -0.89 -6.03
N THR A 44 8.64 -1.50 -6.81
CA THR A 44 8.96 -1.98 -8.16
C THR A 44 9.35 -0.83 -9.09
N CYS A 45 8.66 0.30 -9.04
CA CYS A 45 9.04 1.50 -9.78
C CYS A 45 10.45 1.98 -9.42
N LEU A 46 10.80 1.97 -8.13
CA LEU A 46 12.14 2.31 -7.64
C LEU A 46 13.20 1.35 -8.16
N CYS A 47 12.99 0.03 -8.03
CA CYS A 47 13.95 -0.98 -8.50
C CYS A 47 14.23 -0.84 -9.99
N PHE A 48 13.19 -0.75 -10.84
CA PHE A 48 13.37 -0.63 -12.29
C PHE A 48 14.08 0.65 -12.73
N SER A 49 14.02 1.69 -11.91
CA SER A 49 14.66 2.97 -12.20
C SER A 49 16.19 2.96 -11.99
N ILE A 50 16.74 1.89 -11.42
CA ILE A 50 18.18 1.73 -11.14
C ILE A 50 18.92 1.00 -12.29
N SER A 51 18.19 0.34 -13.20
CA SER A 51 18.76 -0.48 -14.26
C SER A 51 19.69 0.29 -15.23
N LYS A 52 20.97 -0.10 -15.27
CA LYS A 52 22.01 0.27 -16.27
C LYS A 52 22.00 -0.77 -17.42
N PRO A 53 22.50 -0.52 -18.66
CA PRO A 53 23.40 0.56 -19.11
C PRO A 53 22.74 1.71 -19.91
N PHE A 54 21.46 1.63 -20.26
CA PHE A 54 20.81 2.61 -21.16
C PHE A 54 20.05 3.75 -20.45
N ARG A 55 19.93 3.75 -19.11
CA ARG A 55 19.19 4.79 -18.36
C ARG A 55 20.10 5.63 -17.46
N LYS A 56 19.82 6.94 -17.44
CA LYS A 56 20.41 7.89 -16.50
C LYS A 56 19.79 7.71 -15.12
N PRO A 57 20.51 8.01 -14.04
CA PRO A 57 20.00 7.89 -12.68
C PRO A 57 18.79 8.80 -12.44
N ILE A 58 17.91 8.37 -11.54
CA ILE A 58 16.61 8.98 -11.21
C ILE A 58 16.68 10.50 -11.01
N TYR A 59 17.75 11.01 -10.40
CA TYR A 59 17.92 12.44 -10.13
C TYR A 59 18.02 13.31 -11.40
N THR A 60 18.26 12.72 -12.57
CA THR A 60 18.26 13.45 -13.85
C THR A 60 16.85 13.91 -14.24
N ASN A 61 15.81 13.24 -13.73
CA ASN A 61 14.42 13.63 -13.93
C ASN A 61 13.80 14.07 -12.59
N PRO A 62 13.84 15.38 -12.27
CA PRO A 62 13.34 15.87 -11.00
C PRO A 62 11.83 15.67 -10.85
N VAL A 63 11.06 15.70 -11.95
CA VAL A 63 9.60 15.47 -11.93
C VAL A 63 9.30 14.05 -11.47
N TYR A 64 10.02 13.07 -12.03
CA TYR A 64 9.88 11.68 -11.63
C TYR A 64 10.28 11.48 -10.16
N LEU A 65 11.42 12.01 -9.75
CA LEU A 65 11.89 11.93 -8.37
C LEU A 65 10.85 12.50 -7.39
N VAL A 66 10.33 13.70 -7.67
CA VAL A 66 9.31 14.34 -6.82
C VAL A 66 8.05 13.50 -6.75
N SER A 67 7.57 12.94 -7.86
CA SER A 67 6.37 12.08 -7.85
C SER A 67 6.55 10.83 -6.99
N VAL A 68 7.72 10.18 -7.07
CA VAL A 68 7.99 8.97 -6.29
C VAL A 68 8.11 9.30 -4.81
N VAL A 69 8.78 10.41 -4.45
CA VAL A 69 8.86 10.87 -3.07
C VAL A 69 7.48 11.20 -2.52
N LEU A 70 6.64 11.90 -3.27
CA LEU A 70 5.27 12.21 -2.86
C LEU A 70 4.43 10.94 -2.65
N MET A 71 4.56 9.95 -3.53
CA MET A 71 3.86 8.66 -3.39
C MET A 71 4.32 7.91 -2.13
N ILE A 72 5.61 7.88 -1.83
CA ILE A 72 6.13 7.27 -0.60
C ILE A 72 5.58 7.98 0.63
N VAL A 73 5.62 9.32 0.66
CA VAL A 73 5.11 10.10 1.79
C VAL A 73 3.61 9.86 1.99
N LEU A 74 2.83 9.89 0.92
CA LEU A 74 1.39 9.61 0.97
C LEU A 74 1.13 8.20 1.50
N GLN A 75 1.88 7.21 1.05
CA GLN A 75 1.67 5.82 1.45
C GLN A 75 2.06 5.56 2.91
N VAL A 76 3.14 6.17 3.38
CA VAL A 76 3.52 6.15 4.81
C VAL A 76 2.44 6.84 5.65
N TYR A 77 1.92 7.98 5.18
CA TYR A 77 0.83 8.69 5.85
C TYR A 77 -0.44 7.83 5.94
N LEU A 78 -0.86 7.20 4.83
CA LEU A 78 -2.02 6.31 4.80
C LEU A 78 -1.85 5.06 5.67
N THR A 79 -0.62 4.60 5.90
CA THR A 79 -0.36 3.43 6.76
C THR A 79 -0.37 3.78 8.25
N LEU A 80 0.27 4.90 8.64
CA LEU A 80 0.48 5.26 10.05
C LEU A 80 -0.61 6.18 10.61
N PHE A 81 -0.99 7.21 9.86
CA PHE A 81 -1.87 8.29 10.31
C PHE A 81 -3.30 8.16 9.76
N PHE A 82 -3.71 6.94 9.42
CA PHE A 82 -5.06 6.68 8.92
C PHE A 82 -6.12 7.11 9.95
N ASP A 83 -6.97 8.04 9.54
CA ASP A 83 -8.13 8.53 10.30
C ASP A 83 -9.44 8.22 9.55
N ASN A 84 -10.55 8.14 10.30
CA ASN A 84 -11.87 7.81 9.77
C ASN A 84 -12.33 8.76 8.64
N SER A 85 -11.89 10.02 8.65
CA SER A 85 -12.25 10.98 7.60
C SER A 85 -11.57 10.69 6.26
N THR A 86 -10.35 10.13 6.26
CA THR A 86 -9.60 9.81 5.03
C THR A 86 -10.09 8.50 4.42
N GLY A 87 -10.66 7.61 5.23
CA GLY A 87 -11.22 6.33 4.79
C GLY A 87 -12.34 6.45 3.76
N GLY A 88 -13.14 7.51 3.80
CA GLY A 88 -14.24 7.71 2.85
C GLY A 88 -13.80 7.89 1.39
N TRP A 89 -12.60 8.44 1.16
CA TRP A 89 -12.07 8.67 -0.19
C TRP A 89 -11.51 7.42 -0.84
N PHE A 90 -10.89 6.56 -0.03
CA PHE A 90 -10.22 5.34 -0.51
C PHE A 90 -11.01 4.07 -0.21
N GLY A 91 -12.12 4.15 0.54
CA GLY A 91 -12.88 2.98 0.99
C GLY A 91 -12.12 2.12 2.01
N LEU A 92 -11.18 2.70 2.76
CA LEU A 92 -10.38 1.97 3.74
C LEU A 92 -11.09 1.87 5.10
N VAL A 93 -10.88 0.74 5.76
CA VAL A 93 -11.29 0.49 7.14
C VAL A 93 -10.19 0.90 8.10
N ASN A 94 -10.58 1.38 9.28
CA ASN A 94 -9.66 1.64 10.37
C ASN A 94 -9.12 0.33 10.96
N LEU A 95 -7.82 0.08 10.79
CA LEU A 95 -7.13 -1.08 11.36
C LEU A 95 -6.62 -0.79 12.78
N PRO A 96 -6.59 -1.80 13.68
CA PRO A 96 -6.05 -1.66 15.02
C PRO A 96 -4.58 -1.23 14.98
N THR A 97 -4.19 -0.35 15.91
CA THR A 97 -2.89 0.33 15.91
C THR A 97 -1.70 -0.66 15.90
N GLU A 98 -1.80 -1.75 16.65
CA GLU A 98 -0.77 -2.82 16.69
C GLU A 98 -0.52 -3.41 15.30
N PHE A 99 -1.59 -3.67 14.55
CA PHE A 99 -1.51 -4.24 13.21
C PHE A 99 -0.94 -3.24 12.20
N ARG A 100 -1.19 -1.93 12.37
CA ARG A 100 -0.60 -0.89 11.51
C ARG A 100 0.93 -0.89 11.59
N TYR A 101 1.48 -0.95 12.80
CA TYR A 101 2.94 -1.01 12.98
C TYR A 101 3.53 -2.31 12.44
N PHE A 102 2.84 -3.44 12.64
CA PHE A 102 3.22 -4.72 12.05
C PHE A 102 3.26 -4.66 10.52
N LEU A 103 2.20 -4.14 9.88
CA LEU A 103 2.13 -3.93 8.43
C LEU A 103 3.26 -3.02 7.94
N PHE A 104 3.51 -1.91 8.63
CA PHE A 104 4.59 -0.99 8.28
C PHE A 104 5.96 -1.68 8.33
N GLY A 105 6.22 -2.50 9.37
CA GLY A 105 7.43 -3.31 9.46
C GLY A 105 7.57 -4.28 8.28
N LEU A 106 6.49 -4.98 7.92
CA LEU A 106 6.47 -5.91 6.78
C LEU A 106 6.76 -5.19 5.46
N ILE A 107 6.18 -4.01 5.27
CA ILE A 107 6.40 -3.15 4.10
C ILE A 107 7.87 -2.73 3.99
N VAL A 108 8.49 -2.27 5.09
CA VAL A 108 9.89 -1.85 5.11
C VAL A 108 10.82 -3.02 4.81
N ILE A 109 10.53 -4.20 5.38
CA ILE A 109 11.29 -5.43 5.10
C ILE A 109 11.16 -5.81 3.63
N ASN A 110 9.94 -5.79 3.07
CA ASN A 110 9.71 -6.12 1.66
C ASN A 110 10.48 -5.16 0.74
N ALA A 111 10.38 -3.85 0.97
CA ALA A 111 11.08 -2.84 0.20
C ALA A 111 12.60 -2.99 0.29
N GLY A 112 13.13 -3.25 1.49
CA GLY A 112 14.56 -3.47 1.73
C GLY A 112 15.09 -4.73 1.02
N LEU A 113 14.34 -5.84 1.08
CA LEU A 113 14.69 -7.08 0.40
C LEU A 113 14.66 -6.93 -1.12
N SER A 114 13.62 -6.31 -1.68
CA SER A 114 13.52 -6.06 -3.12
C SER A 114 14.62 -5.16 -3.64
N TYR A 115 14.95 -4.08 -2.91
CA TYR A 115 16.05 -3.20 -3.28
C TYR A 115 17.42 -3.88 -3.14
N GLY A 116 17.63 -4.65 -2.07
CA GLY A 116 18.85 -5.41 -1.84
C GLY A 116 19.07 -6.48 -2.92
N PHE A 117 18.01 -7.16 -3.34
CA PHE A 117 18.06 -8.16 -4.40
C PHE A 117 18.46 -7.54 -5.74
N GLU A 118 17.83 -6.42 -6.13
CA GLU A 118 18.19 -5.67 -7.34
C GLU A 118 19.68 -5.29 -7.31
N LYS A 119 20.15 -4.76 -6.17
CA LYS A 119 21.54 -4.34 -6.03
C LYS A 119 22.55 -5.49 -6.04
N PHE A 120 22.17 -6.68 -5.58
CA PHE A 120 23.08 -7.84 -5.47
C PHE A 120 23.13 -8.68 -6.76
N PHE A 121 21.98 -8.90 -7.42
CA PHE A 121 21.89 -9.76 -8.61
C PHE A 121 22.02 -9.02 -9.94
N ILE A 122 21.57 -7.76 -10.01
CA ILE A 122 21.56 -6.95 -11.25
C ILE A 122 22.62 -5.83 -11.21
N GLY A 123 23.01 -5.40 -10.01
CA GLY A 123 24.03 -4.38 -9.76
C GLY A 123 25.46 -4.81 -10.07
#